data_AF-A0A1M5B1I4-F1
#
_entry.id   AF-A0A1M5B1I4-F1
#
_cell.length_a   1.000
_cell.length_b   1.000
_cell.length_c   1.000
_cell.angle_alpha   90.00
_cell.angle_beta   90.00
_cell.angle_gamma   90.00
#
_symmetry.space_group_name_H-M   'P 1'
#
loop_
_entity.id
_entity.type
_entity.pdbx_description
1 polymer ?
#
loop_
_entity_poly.entity_id
_entity_poly.type
_entity_poly.pdbx_seq_one_letter_code
_entity_poly.pdbx_strand_id
1 'polypeptide(L)'
;MPLPSSAAIRNVDEAMKRRLHMVPFTVTIPPAKRDRRLSDRLLAERDGILAWALQGCLEWQETGLRPPEAVMAATEDYFEAEDALGRWMEECCDVGSPSYESGSTELFNSWKSWAEANGEYAGSMKRFSETLSARGFEKFKTSTVRGFRGIAVKDNKTDLFDGDYNDQ
;
A
#
# COMPACT_ATOMS: atom_id res chain seq x y z
N MET A 1 -7.21 -24.96 4.49
CA MET A 1 -7.35 -23.98 5.60
C MET A 1 -6.97 -22.63 5.02
N PRO A 2 -7.91 -21.70 4.77
CA PRO A 2 -7.56 -20.39 4.25
C PRO A 2 -6.86 -19.58 5.34
N LEU A 3 -5.76 -18.92 4.98
CA LEU A 3 -5.05 -17.97 5.84
C LEU A 3 -6.00 -16.81 6.20
N PRO A 4 -5.88 -16.20 7.40
CA PRO A 4 -6.64 -15.01 7.74
C PRO A 4 -6.33 -13.94 6.69
N SER A 5 -7.38 -13.41 6.05
CA SER A 5 -7.23 -12.29 5.12
C SER A 5 -6.45 -11.19 5.85
N SER A 6 -5.33 -10.73 5.29
CA SER A 6 -4.73 -9.45 5.67
C SER A 6 -5.87 -8.46 5.84
N ALA A 7 -5.92 -7.77 6.98
CA ALA A 7 -7.01 -6.87 7.32
C ALA A 7 -7.05 -5.71 6.31
N ALA A 8 -7.68 -5.95 5.16
CA ALA A 8 -8.07 -4.90 4.24
C ALA A 8 -9.11 -4.08 5.00
N ILE A 9 -8.80 -2.82 5.27
CA ILE A 9 -9.71 -1.91 5.95
C ILE A 9 -10.84 -1.61 4.97
N ARG A 10 -11.94 -2.39 5.06
CA ARG A 10 -13.07 -2.34 4.11
C ARG A 10 -13.97 -1.10 4.27
N ASN A 11 -13.75 -0.30 5.31
CA ASN A 11 -14.46 0.96 5.53
C ASN A 11 -13.50 1.96 6.18
N VAL A 12 -12.86 2.79 5.36
CA VAL A 12 -12.07 3.91 5.84
C VAL A 12 -13.02 5.08 6.13
N ASP A 13 -13.65 5.06 7.30
CA ASP A 13 -14.38 6.23 7.79
C ASP A 13 -13.41 7.26 8.38
N GLU A 14 -13.82 8.53 8.43
CA GLU A 14 -13.08 9.62 9.10
C GLU A 14 -12.67 9.27 10.54
N ALA A 15 -13.46 8.44 11.23
CA ALA A 15 -13.13 7.93 12.56
C ALA A 15 -11.92 6.96 12.56
N MET A 16 -11.73 6.20 11.49
CA MET A 16 -10.58 5.33 11.28
C MET A 16 -9.33 6.15 10.99
N LYS A 17 -9.44 7.17 10.12
CA LYS A 17 -8.33 8.06 9.77
C LYS A 17 -7.74 8.78 10.99
N ARG A 18 -8.60 9.22 11.93
CA ARG A 18 -8.17 9.86 13.18
C ARG A 18 -7.44 8.94 14.17
N ARG A 19 -7.55 7.62 14.01
CA ARG A 19 -6.99 6.64 14.97
C ARG A 19 -5.76 5.93 14.42
N LEU A 20 -5.71 5.71 13.10
CA LEU A 20 -4.58 5.08 12.45
C LEU A 20 -3.41 6.07 12.36
N HIS A 21 -2.23 5.65 12.83
CA HIS A 21 -1.00 6.43 12.72
C HIS A 21 0.03 5.61 11.95
N MET A 22 0.28 5.95 10.69
CA MET A 22 1.31 5.31 9.90
C MET A 22 2.67 5.90 10.24
N VAL A 23 3.51 5.15 10.94
CA VAL A 23 4.87 5.58 11.33
C VAL A 23 5.87 5.15 10.24
N PRO A 24 6.43 6.09 9.46
CA PRO A 24 7.31 5.74 8.35
C PRO A 24 8.73 5.43 8.84
N PHE A 25 9.20 4.20 8.62
CA PHE A 25 10.60 3.82 8.85
C PHE A 25 11.45 4.11 7.61
N THR A 26 11.81 5.38 7.41
CA THR A 26 12.52 5.85 6.19
C THR A 26 14.04 5.66 6.24
N VAL A 27 14.60 5.31 7.40
CA VAL A 27 16.04 5.20 7.60
C VAL A 27 16.51 3.76 7.39
N THR A 28 17.41 3.56 6.41
CA THR A 28 18.10 2.28 6.21
C THR A 28 19.49 2.32 6.84
N ILE A 29 19.75 1.45 7.82
CA ILE A 29 21.07 1.35 8.46
C ILE A 29 22.00 0.51 7.58
N PRO A 30 23.13 1.08 7.08
CA PRO A 30 24.07 0.34 6.24
C PRO A 30 24.77 -0.76 7.03
N PRO A 31 25.17 -1.89 6.40
CA PRO A 31 25.70 -3.06 7.10
C PRO A 31 26.81 -2.76 8.10
N ALA A 32 27.74 -1.87 7.76
CA ALA A 32 28.87 -1.49 8.62
C ALA A 32 28.45 -0.72 9.89
N LYS A 33 27.27 -0.11 9.92
CA LYS A 33 26.74 0.64 11.10
C LYS A 33 25.75 -0.19 11.93
N ARG A 34 25.49 -1.44 11.56
CA ARG A 34 24.53 -2.29 12.28
C ARG A 34 25.18 -2.85 13.54
N ASP A 35 24.63 -2.49 14.70
CA ASP A 35 25.04 -3.07 15.97
C ASP A 35 24.39 -4.44 16.16
N ARG A 36 25.20 -5.51 16.07
CA ARG A 36 24.74 -6.90 16.26
C ARG A 36 24.36 -7.23 17.71
N ARG A 37 24.76 -6.40 18.67
CA ARG A 37 24.48 -6.56 20.10
C ARG A 37 23.47 -5.53 20.61
N LEU A 38 22.74 -4.87 19.70
CA LEU A 38 21.76 -3.85 20.06
C LEU A 38 20.75 -4.36 21.08
N SER A 39 20.24 -5.59 20.92
CA SER A 39 19.30 -6.19 21.87
C SER A 39 19.88 -6.30 23.28
N ASP A 40 21.13 -6.76 23.42
CA ASP A 40 21.79 -6.90 24.72
C ASP A 40 21.99 -5.53 25.38
N ARG A 41 22.34 -4.51 24.59
CA ARG A 41 22.49 -3.13 25.07
C ARG A 41 21.15 -2.53 25.52
N LEU A 42 20.09 -2.72 24.75
CA LEU A 42 18.75 -2.26 25.13
C LEU A 42 18.26 -2.96 26.40
N LEU A 43 18.56 -4.24 26.57
CA LEU A 43 18.23 -4.98 27.79
C LEU A 43 19.03 -4.50 29.01
N ALA A 44 20.30 -4.14 28.83
CA ALA A 44 21.11 -3.54 29.91
C ALA A 44 20.55 -2.18 30.35
N GLU A 45 20.00 -1.39 29.43
CA GLU A 45 19.40 -0.07 29.67
C GLU A 45 17.88 -0.11 29.98
N ARG A 46 17.32 -1.31 30.21
CA ARG A 46 15.86 -1.51 30.33
C ARG A 46 15.19 -0.61 31.38
N ASP A 47 15.87 -0.35 32.49
CA ASP A 47 15.32 0.46 33.58
C ASP A 47 15.21 1.94 33.16
N GLY A 48 16.19 2.44 32.39
CA GLY A 48 16.17 3.78 31.82
C GLY A 48 15.12 3.93 30.71
N ILE A 49 14.97 2.91 29.86
CA ILE A 49 13.91 2.87 28.83
C ILE A 49 12.52 2.88 29.48
N LEU A 50 12.33 2.11 30.55
CA LEU A 50 11.07 2.09 31.29
C LEU A 50 10.80 3.44 31.95
N ALA A 51 11.79 4.06 32.60
CA ALA A 51 11.65 5.38 33.18
C ALA A 51 11.27 6.43 32.12
N TRP A 52 11.90 6.39 30.95
CA TRP A 52 11.55 7.25 29.82
C TRP A 52 10.11 7.00 29.31
N ALA A 53 9.69 5.74 29.19
CA ALA A 53 8.33 5.39 28.79
C ALA A 53 7.27 5.83 29.81
N LEU A 54 7.57 5.74 31.12
CA LEU A 54 6.69 6.25 32.19
C LEU A 54 6.56 7.77 32.12
N GLN A 55 7.67 8.48 31.90
CA GLN A 55 7.64 9.93 31.71
C GLN A 55 6.79 10.31 30.49
N GLY A 56 6.96 9.61 29.37
CA GLY A 56 6.13 9.80 28.19
C GLY A 56 4.65 9.49 28.43
N CYS A 57 4.34 8.51 29.28
CA CYS A 57 2.96 8.19 29.67
C CYS A 57 2.32 9.34 30.47
N LEU A 58 3.06 9.94 31.41
CA LEU A 58 2.59 11.10 32.17
C LEU A 58 2.33 12.30 31.24
N GLU A 59 3.27 12.61 30.35
CA GLU A 59 3.12 13.69 29.37
C GLU A 59 1.91 13.45 28.43
N TRP A 60 1.71 12.21 28.03
CA TRP A 60 0.58 11.80 27.19
C TRP A 60 -0.77 11.99 27.92
N GLN A 61 -0.85 11.71 29.21
CA GLN A 61 -2.06 11.95 30.00
C GLN A 61 -2.40 13.44 30.11
N GLU A 62 -1.39 14.31 30.16
CA GLU A 62 -1.58 15.76 30.26
C GLU A 62 -1.95 16.40 28.92
N THR A 63 -1.26 16.03 27.84
CA THR A 63 -1.34 16.76 26.55
C THR A 63 -1.96 15.95 25.40
N GLY A 64 -2.26 14.67 25.63
CA GLY A 64 -2.76 13.75 24.61
C GLY A 64 -1.67 13.31 23.62
N LEU A 65 -2.04 12.45 22.67
CA LEU A 65 -1.13 12.01 21.63
C LEU A 65 -1.10 13.08 20.53
N ARG A 66 0.05 13.73 20.37
CA ARG A 66 0.28 14.73 19.32
C ARG A 66 1.22 14.14 18.27
N PRO A 67 0.68 13.51 17.20
CA PRO A 67 1.52 12.90 16.19
C PRO A 67 2.36 13.96 15.45
N PRO A 68 3.64 13.69 15.17
CA PRO A 68 4.45 14.58 14.34
C PRO A 68 3.88 14.71 12.92
N GLU A 69 4.22 15.81 12.25
CA GLU A 69 3.79 16.09 10.87
C GLU A 69 4.13 14.95 9.91
N ALA A 70 5.31 14.34 10.03
CA ALA A 70 5.71 13.21 9.20
C ALA A 70 4.78 11.99 9.35
N VAL A 71 4.20 11.77 10.53
CA VAL A 71 3.21 10.69 10.76
C VAL A 71 1.86 11.08 10.19
N MET A 72 1.44 12.34 10.35
CA MET A 72 0.19 12.84 9.78
C MET A 72 0.22 12.76 8.25
N ALA A 73 1.27 13.30 7.62
CA ALA A 73 1.46 13.26 6.17
C ALA A 73 1.51 11.83 5.64
N ALA A 74 2.27 10.94 6.27
CA ALA A 74 2.32 9.54 5.87
C ALA A 74 0.93 8.87 5.97
N THR A 75 0.17 9.18 7.01
CA THR A 75 -1.18 8.65 7.21
C THR A 75 -2.14 9.16 6.14
N GLU A 76 -2.11 10.46 5.80
CA GLU A 76 -2.91 11.04 4.72
C GLU A 76 -2.55 10.42 3.37
N ASP A 77 -1.26 10.40 3.02
CA ASP A 77 -0.74 9.80 1.79
C ASP A 77 -1.18 8.34 1.63
N TYR A 78 -1.30 7.60 2.74
CA TYR A 78 -1.80 6.22 2.71
C TYR A 78 -3.27 6.19 2.35
N PHE A 79 -4.09 7.03 2.97
CA PHE A 79 -5.53 7.06 2.73
C PHE A 79 -5.91 7.61 1.35
N GLU A 80 -5.24 8.66 0.86
CA GLU A 80 -5.44 9.17 -0.50
C GLU A 80 -5.08 8.11 -1.54
N ALA A 81 -3.92 7.46 -1.38
CA ALA A 81 -3.51 6.38 -2.28
C ALA A 81 -4.45 5.17 -2.19
N GLU A 82 -4.98 4.87 -1.01
CA GLU A 82 -5.96 3.81 -0.85
C GLU A 82 -7.27 4.14 -1.58
N ASP A 83 -7.81 5.35 -1.40
CA ASP A 83 -9.05 5.77 -2.07
C ASP A 83 -8.91 5.75 -3.60
N ALA A 84 -7.84 6.38 -4.13
CA ALA A 84 -7.60 6.45 -5.56
C ALA A 84 -7.40 5.06 -6.19
N LEU A 85 -6.65 4.16 -5.53
CA LEU A 85 -6.51 2.77 -6.01
C LEU A 85 -7.84 2.00 -5.96
N GLY A 86 -8.68 2.27 -4.97
CA GLY A 86 -10.03 1.68 -4.88
C GLY A 86 -10.86 2.02 -6.11
N ARG A 87 -10.92 3.31 -6.46
CA ARG A 87 -11.60 3.82 -7.66
C ARG A 87 -11.02 3.21 -8.94
N TRP A 88 -9.70 3.17 -9.08
CA TRP A 88 -9.06 2.51 -10.23
C TRP A 88 -9.43 1.03 -10.35
N MET A 89 -9.46 0.28 -9.24
CA MET A 89 -9.84 -1.15 -9.30
C MET A 89 -11.29 -1.33 -9.73
N GLU A 90 -12.20 -0.46 -9.27
CA GLU A 90 -13.61 -0.49 -9.68
C GLU A 90 -13.77 -0.18 -11.17
N GLU A 91 -13.08 0.85 -11.66
CA GLU A 91 -13.21 1.32 -13.03
C GLU A 91 -12.47 0.45 -14.04
N CYS A 92 -11.22 0.09 -13.74
CA CYS A 92 -10.27 -0.49 -14.71
C CYS A 92 -9.93 -1.96 -14.49
N CYS A 93 -10.41 -2.60 -13.40
CA CYS A 93 -10.05 -3.99 -13.10
C CYS A 93 -11.26 -4.88 -12.85
N ASP A 94 -11.13 -6.15 -13.23
CA ASP A 94 -12.00 -7.22 -12.75
C ASP A 94 -11.36 -7.85 -11.52
N VAL A 95 -12.09 -7.85 -10.39
CA VAL A 95 -11.61 -8.32 -9.09
C VAL A 95 -12.49 -9.43 -8.54
N GLY A 96 -11.91 -10.33 -7.74
CA GLY A 96 -12.66 -11.29 -6.93
C GLY A 96 -12.81 -12.72 -7.47
N SER A 97 -12.37 -12.99 -8.72
CA SER A 97 -12.25 -14.37 -9.22
C SER A 97 -10.83 -14.92 -9.02
N PRO A 98 -10.66 -16.15 -8.51
CA PRO A 98 -9.35 -16.83 -8.47
C PRO A 98 -8.70 -17.02 -9.84
N SER A 99 -9.48 -16.95 -10.93
CA SER A 99 -8.98 -17.06 -12.30
C SER A 99 -8.40 -15.75 -12.85
N TYR A 100 -8.61 -14.62 -12.16
CA TYR A 100 -8.08 -13.34 -12.60
C TYR A 100 -6.61 -13.21 -12.22
N GLU A 101 -5.77 -13.04 -13.22
CA GLU A 101 -4.33 -12.86 -13.05
C GLU A 101 -3.82 -11.84 -14.07
N SER A 102 -3.10 -10.80 -13.61
CA SER A 102 -2.40 -9.86 -14.48
C SER A 102 -0.96 -9.63 -14.02
N GLY A 103 -0.10 -9.28 -14.97
CA GLY A 103 1.30 -8.98 -14.71
C GLY A 103 1.47 -7.71 -13.86
N SER A 104 2.49 -7.64 -13.00
CA SER A 104 2.72 -6.45 -12.17
C SER A 104 2.97 -5.20 -13.01
N THR A 105 3.64 -5.34 -14.16
CA THR A 105 3.89 -4.22 -15.09
C THR A 105 2.62 -3.76 -15.77
N GLU A 106 1.76 -4.69 -16.18
CA GLU A 106 0.47 -4.40 -16.82
C GLU A 106 -0.46 -3.65 -15.86
N LEU A 107 -0.63 -4.17 -14.63
CA LEU A 107 -1.41 -3.52 -13.59
C LEU A 107 -0.87 -2.12 -13.27
N PHE A 108 0.45 -1.97 -13.14
CA PHE A 108 1.06 -0.68 -12.82
C PHE A 108 0.92 0.33 -13.97
N ASN A 109 0.98 -0.11 -15.24
CA ASN A 109 0.77 0.76 -16.39
C ASN A 109 -0.70 1.22 -16.48
N SER A 110 -1.65 0.32 -16.22
CA SER A 110 -3.07 0.67 -16.13
C SER A 110 -3.32 1.69 -15.02
N TRP A 111 -2.81 1.42 -13.81
CA TRP A 111 -2.88 2.35 -12.68
C TRP A 111 -2.27 3.71 -13.00
N LYS A 112 -1.05 3.73 -13.56
CA LYS A 112 -0.36 4.99 -13.88
C LYS A 112 -1.16 5.83 -14.88
N SER A 113 -1.71 5.19 -15.92
CA SER A 113 -2.48 5.89 -16.95
C SER A 113 -3.78 6.47 -16.37
N TRP A 114 -4.47 5.70 -15.54
CA TRP A 114 -5.67 6.17 -14.85
C TRP A 114 -5.38 7.29 -13.86
N ALA A 115 -4.32 7.15 -13.07
CA ALA A 115 -3.93 8.16 -12.09
C ALA A 115 -3.59 9.50 -12.77
N GLU A 116 -2.81 9.46 -13.86
CA GLU A 116 -2.50 10.66 -14.65
C GLU A 116 -3.76 11.33 -15.22
N ALA A 117 -4.71 10.53 -15.73
CA ALA A 117 -5.98 11.04 -16.26
C ALA A 117 -6.88 11.68 -15.18
N ASN A 118 -6.75 11.26 -13.92
CA ASN A 118 -7.57 11.73 -12.79
C ASN A 118 -6.84 12.75 -11.89
N GLY A 119 -5.62 13.17 -12.25
CA GLY A 119 -4.82 14.12 -11.47
C GLY A 119 -4.22 13.52 -10.19
N GLU A 120 -4.18 12.19 -10.08
CA GLU A 120 -3.69 11.45 -8.93
C GLU A 120 -2.19 11.13 -9.05
N TYR A 121 -1.48 11.05 -7.92
CA TYR A 121 -0.07 10.68 -7.92
C TYR A 121 0.12 9.15 -7.96
N ALA A 122 0.58 8.62 -9.09
CA ALA A 122 0.75 7.18 -9.29
C ALA A 122 1.83 6.53 -8.38
N GLY A 123 2.79 7.29 -7.87
CA GLY A 123 3.87 6.79 -7.02
C GLY A 123 4.82 5.79 -7.71
N SER A 124 5.49 4.97 -6.91
CA SER A 124 6.44 3.97 -7.41
C SER A 124 5.80 2.59 -7.58
N MET A 125 6.32 1.79 -8.53
CA MET A 125 5.88 0.39 -8.72
C MET A 125 6.03 -0.45 -7.44
N LYS A 126 7.04 -0.15 -6.61
CA LYS A 126 7.25 -0.81 -5.33
C LYS A 126 6.08 -0.53 -4.37
N ARG A 127 5.74 0.75 -4.17
CA ARG A 127 4.62 1.16 -3.29
C ARG A 127 3.31 0.57 -3.81
N PHE A 128 3.03 0.68 -5.09
CA PHE A 128 1.86 0.05 -5.73
C PHE A 128 1.77 -1.47 -5.44
N SER A 129 2.88 -2.19 -5.62
CA SER A 129 2.94 -3.64 -5.37
C SER A 129 2.83 -4.02 -3.89
N GLU A 130 3.25 -3.15 -2.98
CA GLU A 130 3.06 -3.31 -1.53
C GLU A 130 1.60 -3.08 -1.16
N THR A 131 0.96 -2.06 -1.74
CA THR A 131 -0.45 -1.75 -1.53
C THR A 131 -1.38 -2.86 -2.02
N LEU A 132 -1.14 -3.43 -3.22
CA LEU A 132 -1.92 -4.59 -3.69
C LEU A 132 -1.76 -5.81 -2.77
N SER A 133 -0.54 -6.06 -2.26
CA SER A 133 -0.33 -7.14 -1.27
C SER A 133 -1.06 -6.86 0.06
N ALA A 134 -1.05 -5.62 0.55
CA ALA A 134 -1.75 -5.23 1.78
C ALA A 134 -3.27 -5.49 1.69
N ARG A 135 -3.84 -5.33 0.48
CA ARG A 135 -5.25 -5.62 0.16
C ARG A 135 -5.59 -7.10 0.00
N GLY A 136 -4.60 -7.98 0.09
CA GLY A 136 -4.80 -9.43 0.04
C GLY A 136 -4.65 -10.06 -1.35
N PHE A 137 -4.18 -9.32 -2.36
CA PHE A 137 -3.85 -9.92 -3.65
C PHE A 137 -2.55 -10.73 -3.55
N GLU A 138 -2.61 -11.99 -3.97
CA GLU A 138 -1.48 -12.91 -3.89
C GLU A 138 -0.51 -12.68 -5.04
N LYS A 139 0.78 -12.51 -4.73
CA LYS A 139 1.83 -12.44 -5.75
C LYS A 139 2.05 -13.83 -6.35
N PHE A 140 2.13 -13.90 -7.67
CA PHE A 140 2.58 -15.10 -8.38
C PHE A 140 3.83 -14.81 -9.19
N LYS A 141 4.56 -15.89 -9.49
CA LYS A 141 5.68 -15.89 -10.41
C LYS A 141 5.63 -17.15 -11.25
N THR A 142 5.63 -16.96 -12.57
CA THR A 142 5.83 -17.99 -13.58
C THR A 142 7.24 -17.85 -14.17
N SER A 143 7.65 -18.76 -15.04
CA SER A 143 8.92 -18.64 -15.79
C SER A 143 9.05 -17.32 -16.56
N THR A 144 7.93 -16.77 -17.02
CA THR A 144 7.91 -15.61 -17.94
C THR A 144 7.36 -14.32 -17.30
N VAL A 145 6.48 -14.41 -16.30
CA VAL A 145 5.74 -13.26 -15.75
C VAL A 145 5.68 -13.31 -14.23
N ARG A 146 5.72 -12.14 -13.59
CA ARG A 146 5.38 -11.94 -12.17
C ARG A 146 4.16 -11.02 -12.11
N GLY A 147 3.23 -11.31 -11.20
CA GLY A 147 1.94 -10.64 -11.17
C GLY A 147 1.16 -10.85 -9.89
N PHE A 148 -0.12 -10.55 -9.95
CA PHE A 148 -1.06 -10.72 -8.84
C PHE A 148 -2.25 -11.59 -9.28
N ARG A 149 -2.72 -12.43 -8.37
CA ARG A 149 -3.97 -13.22 -8.51
C ARG A 149 -5.13 -12.51 -7.85
N GLY A 150 -6.33 -12.79 -8.34
CA GLY A 150 -7.58 -12.19 -7.87
C GLY A 150 -7.90 -10.84 -8.52
N ILE A 151 -7.08 -10.38 -9.47
CA ILE A 151 -7.20 -9.11 -10.18
C ILE A 151 -6.71 -9.23 -11.62
N ALA A 152 -7.49 -8.70 -12.57
CA ALA A 152 -7.14 -8.58 -13.98
C ALA A 152 -7.50 -7.18 -14.47
N VAL A 153 -6.72 -6.60 -15.39
CA VAL A 153 -7.09 -5.35 -16.06
C VAL A 153 -8.25 -5.64 -17.01
N LYS A 154 -9.29 -4.80 -17.01
CA LYS A 154 -10.40 -4.93 -17.97
C LYS A 154 -9.86 -4.70 -19.38
N ASP A 155 -10.17 -5.61 -20.29
CA ASP A 155 -9.91 -5.41 -21.71
C ASP A 155 -10.84 -4.32 -22.22
N ASN A 156 -10.37 -3.07 -22.27
CA ASN A 156 -11.08 -2.04 -23.03
C ASN A 156 -10.74 -2.17 -24.51
N LYS A 157 -11.11 -3.31 -25.12
CA LYS A 157 -11.30 -3.37 -26.58
C LYS A 157 -12.60 -2.64 -26.87
N THR A 158 -12.53 -1.31 -26.90
CA THR A 158 -13.52 -0.56 -27.66
C THR A 158 -13.33 -0.97 -29.12
N ASP A 159 -14.35 -1.60 -29.69
CA ASP A 159 -14.43 -2.03 -31.08
C ASP A 159 -14.07 -0.87 -32.04
N LEU A 160 -12.81 -0.83 -32.46
CA LEU A 160 -12.31 0.07 -33.51
C LEU A 160 -11.80 -0.74 -34.71
N PHE A 161 -12.65 -1.64 -35.22
CA PHE A 161 -12.65 -2.22 -36.58
C PHE A 161 -14.11 -2.63 -36.83
N ASP A 162 -14.90 -2.03 -37.72
CA ASP A 162 -14.69 -1.96 -39.16
C ASP A 162 -15.00 -0.57 -39.73
N GLY A 163 -13.95 0.09 -40.17
CA GLY A 163 -14.02 1.07 -41.24
C GLY A 163 -12.89 0.77 -42.19
N ASP A 164 -13.14 -0.08 -43.19
CA ASP A 164 -12.48 0.06 -44.49
C ASP A 164 -13.32 -0.57 -45.61
N TYR A 165 -13.70 0.32 -46.53
CA TYR A 165 -13.85 0.18 -47.97
C TYR A 165 -14.08 -1.23 -48.53
N ASN A 166 -15.23 -1.39 -49.18
CA ASN A 166 -15.26 -2.15 -50.43
C ASN A 166 -15.81 -1.24 -51.55
N ASP A 167 -14.88 -0.86 -52.40
CA ASP A 167 -15.08 -0.23 -53.70
C ASP A 167 -15.48 -1.34 -54.69
N GLN A 168 -16.75 -1.36 -55.11
CA GLN A 168 -17.16 -1.87 -56.44
C GLN A 168 -18.56 -1.39 -56.84
#